data_AF-A0A7W4E0C6-F1
#
_entry.id   AF-A0A7W4E0C6-F1
#
_cell.length_a   1.000
_cell.length_b   1.000
_cell.length_c   1.000
_cell.angle_alpha   90.00
_cell.angle_beta   90.00
_cell.angle_gamma   90.00
#
_symmetry.space_group_name_H-M   'P 1'
#
loop_
_entity.id
_entity.type
_entity.pdbx_description
1 polymer ?
#
loop_
_entity_poly.entity_id
_entity_poly.type
_entity_poly.pdbx_seq_one_letter_code
_entity_poly.pdbx_strand_id
1 'polypeptide(L)'
;MIPTQEQIEQLVADLNATTQREMIRIKLSLSDSLALTDSKFGGMPYIPKGGSLPTSAEDKPLFMLAQINCEQLPENNIYPKKGLLQFWIAKDDYFGADFKNLCQNNTKKVLYFPEFSDNLPVEQIKKLYEKAILSKEIGKNFIGQEYEIELPFDPNKSLALNFESTHESISLQDINFNKLIVEKWNETFPNKISGFWGLSKEILSIFYKFLSTGFGHKIGGYPDFAQEDPREVDDPHKILLLQINSEYNDDFSISWVDGVANFFISPEDLAKCQFDDVMYYWGCT
;
A
#
# COMPACT_ATOMS: atom_id res chain seq x y z
N MET A 1 -6.03 -40.84 -5.98
CA MET A 1 -6.92 -40.69 -4.82
C MET A 1 -7.14 -39.20 -4.62
N ILE A 2 -8.38 -38.77 -4.41
CA ILE A 2 -8.70 -37.37 -4.10
C ILE A 2 -8.30 -37.13 -2.63
N PRO A 3 -7.55 -36.06 -2.30
CA PRO A 3 -7.20 -35.75 -0.92
C PRO A 3 -8.43 -35.57 -0.03
N THR A 4 -8.34 -35.97 1.24
CA THR A 4 -9.39 -35.68 2.23
C THR A 4 -9.35 -34.21 2.64
N GLN A 5 -10.44 -33.72 3.24
CA GLN A 5 -10.48 -32.35 3.78
C GLN A 5 -9.35 -32.11 4.79
N GLU A 6 -9.16 -33.01 5.75
CA GLU A 6 -8.08 -32.91 6.75
C GLU A 6 -6.69 -32.83 6.12
N GLN A 7 -6.44 -33.58 5.04
CA GLN A 7 -5.17 -33.51 4.31
C GLN A 7 -4.97 -32.16 3.62
N ILE A 8 -6.02 -31.56 3.07
CA ILE A 8 -5.95 -30.23 2.44
C ILE A 8 -5.74 -29.17 3.52
N GLU A 9 -6.46 -29.23 4.63
CA GLU A 9 -6.28 -28.31 5.76
C GLU A 9 -4.85 -28.35 6.31
N GLN A 10 -4.27 -29.54 6.47
CA GLN A 10 -2.87 -29.67 6.86
C GLN A 10 -1.91 -29.08 5.82
N LEU A 11 -2.17 -29.28 4.53
CA LEU A 11 -1.39 -28.67 3.45
C LEU A 11 -1.40 -27.13 3.56
N VAL A 12 -2.58 -26.52 3.84
CA VAL A 12 -2.72 -25.06 4.02
C VAL A 12 -2.01 -24.59 5.29
N ALA A 13 -2.19 -25.30 6.41
CA ALA A 13 -1.55 -24.94 7.67
C ALA A 13 -0.01 -24.91 7.53
N ASP A 14 0.56 -25.91 6.87
CA ASP A 14 1.98 -25.97 6.58
C ASP A 14 2.43 -24.87 5.60
N LEU A 15 1.63 -24.56 4.56
CA LEU A 15 1.92 -23.44 3.65
C LEU A 15 1.96 -22.14 4.44
N ASN A 16 0.97 -21.92 5.30
CA ASN A 16 0.90 -20.73 6.14
C ASN A 16 2.11 -20.62 7.08
N ALA A 17 2.49 -21.73 7.73
CA ALA A 17 3.65 -21.77 8.62
C ALA A 17 4.97 -21.50 7.89
N THR A 18 5.15 -22.04 6.68
CA THR A 18 6.39 -21.89 5.90
C THR A 18 6.50 -20.55 5.16
N THR A 19 5.40 -19.80 5.08
CA THR A 19 5.35 -18.50 4.40
C THR A 19 5.08 -17.34 5.34
N GLN A 20 5.25 -17.49 6.66
CA GLN A 20 5.05 -16.35 7.56
C GLN A 20 6.05 -15.22 7.30
N ARG A 21 5.54 -13.99 7.25
CA ARG A 21 6.32 -12.74 7.20
C ARG A 21 5.87 -11.80 8.32
N GLU A 22 6.82 -11.04 8.83
CA GLU A 22 6.55 -9.91 9.71
C GLU A 22 5.68 -8.88 8.99
N MET A 23 4.69 -8.34 9.70
CA MET A 23 3.74 -7.36 9.18
C MET A 23 3.32 -6.41 10.29
N ILE A 24 3.11 -5.14 9.97
CA ILE A 24 2.53 -4.16 10.88
C ILE A 24 1.16 -3.79 10.36
N ARG A 25 0.13 -4.17 11.11
CA ARG A 25 -1.26 -3.81 10.82
C ARG A 25 -1.48 -2.34 11.18
N ILE A 26 -2.21 -1.63 10.33
CA ILE A 26 -2.58 -0.23 10.57
C ILE A 26 -4.09 -0.15 10.78
N LYS A 27 -4.51 0.44 11.90
CA LYS A 27 -5.91 0.81 12.17
C LYS A 27 -6.04 2.32 12.19
N LEU A 28 -7.09 2.83 11.56
CA LEU A 28 -7.29 4.26 11.37
C LEU A 28 -8.26 4.83 12.40
N SER A 29 -8.02 6.08 12.80
CA SER A 29 -8.97 6.87 13.60
C SER A 29 -8.82 8.34 13.23
N LEU A 30 -9.94 9.05 13.04
CA LEU A 30 -9.92 10.49 12.78
C LEU A 30 -9.28 11.25 13.96
N SER A 31 -8.44 12.23 13.67
CA SER A 31 -7.80 13.06 14.70
C SER A 31 -7.48 14.48 14.21
N ASP A 32 -7.85 15.47 15.02
CA ASP A 32 -7.56 16.89 14.79
C ASP A 32 -6.33 17.38 15.58
N SER A 33 -5.70 16.52 16.38
CA SER A 33 -4.66 16.89 17.35
C SER A 33 -3.27 16.30 17.05
N LEU A 34 -3.06 15.77 15.85
CA LEU A 34 -1.78 15.19 15.45
C LEU A 34 -0.71 16.27 15.26
N ALA A 35 0.50 16.00 15.75
CA ALA A 35 1.66 16.79 15.44
C ALA A 35 1.98 16.72 13.94
N LEU A 36 2.72 17.72 13.43
CA LEU A 36 3.14 17.72 12.03
C LEU A 36 3.97 16.48 11.68
N THR A 37 4.71 15.93 12.64
CA THR A 37 5.63 14.79 12.49
C THR A 37 5.03 13.44 12.89
N ASP A 38 3.75 13.39 13.26
CA ASP A 38 3.09 12.13 13.60
C ASP A 38 2.78 11.30 12.34
N SER A 39 2.66 10.00 12.54
CA SER A 39 2.21 9.07 11.52
C SER A 39 0.73 9.28 11.24
N LYS A 40 0.38 9.46 9.96
CA LYS A 40 -0.98 9.78 9.52
C LYS A 40 -1.22 9.44 8.06
N PHE A 41 -2.48 9.18 7.73
CA PHE A 41 -2.98 9.30 6.36
C PHE A 41 -3.67 10.66 6.19
N GLY A 42 -3.42 11.30 5.05
CA GLY A 42 -3.90 12.64 4.76
C GLY A 42 -3.45 13.70 5.76
N GLY A 43 -4.12 14.84 5.74
CA GLY A 43 -3.86 15.97 6.63
C GLY A 43 -2.64 16.81 6.24
N MET A 44 -2.25 17.71 7.14
CA MET A 44 -1.13 18.62 6.88
C MET A 44 0.22 17.86 6.94
N PRO A 45 1.06 17.97 5.91
CA PRO A 45 2.36 17.32 5.86
C PRO A 45 3.40 18.04 6.72
N TYR A 46 4.39 17.30 7.21
CA TYR A 46 5.67 17.92 7.57
C TYR A 46 6.36 18.43 6.30
N ILE A 47 6.83 19.67 6.31
CA ILE A 47 7.70 20.23 5.26
C ILE A 47 8.94 20.79 5.96
N PRO A 48 10.16 20.36 5.60
CA PRO A 48 11.36 20.87 6.24
C PRO A 48 11.51 22.37 6.00
N LYS A 49 12.18 23.05 6.92
CA LYS A 49 12.46 24.48 6.78
C LYS A 49 13.22 24.77 5.48
N GLY A 50 12.73 25.74 4.70
CA GLY A 50 13.27 26.07 3.38
C GLY A 50 12.88 25.08 2.28
N GLY A 51 12.12 24.03 2.59
CA GLY A 51 11.53 23.13 1.60
C GLY A 51 10.30 23.73 0.92
N SER A 52 9.71 22.94 0.03
CA SER A 52 8.49 23.27 -0.70
C SER A 52 7.57 22.06 -0.78
N LEU A 53 6.32 22.28 -1.18
CA LEU A 53 5.46 21.16 -1.57
C LEU A 53 6.10 20.41 -2.75
N PRO A 54 6.07 19.06 -2.75
CA PRO A 54 6.47 18.31 -3.92
C PRO A 54 5.53 18.60 -5.08
N THR A 55 6.09 18.68 -6.29
CA THR A 55 5.33 18.96 -7.52
C THR A 55 5.58 17.91 -8.59
N SER A 56 4.64 17.82 -9.54
CA SER A 56 4.87 17.16 -10.83
C SER A 56 5.81 17.99 -11.72
N ALA A 57 6.19 17.42 -12.86
CA ALA A 57 6.96 18.06 -13.92
C ALA A 57 6.23 19.26 -14.57
N GLU A 58 4.92 19.39 -14.33
CA GLU A 58 4.11 20.54 -14.75
C GLU A 58 3.93 21.57 -13.62
N ASP A 59 4.73 21.49 -12.56
CA ASP A 59 4.67 22.35 -11.37
C ASP A 59 3.32 22.28 -10.61
N LYS A 60 2.54 21.22 -10.82
CA LYS A 60 1.31 20.97 -10.04
C LYS A 60 1.65 20.35 -8.69
N PRO A 61 1.08 20.85 -7.57
CA PRO A 61 1.36 20.30 -6.25
C PRO A 61 0.84 18.86 -6.10
N LEU A 62 1.63 18.03 -5.42
CA LEU A 62 1.21 16.70 -4.96
C LEU A 62 0.59 16.79 -3.55
N PHE A 63 -0.21 15.78 -3.22
CA PHE A 63 -0.88 15.65 -1.93
C PHE A 63 -0.29 14.50 -1.14
N MET A 64 -0.09 14.71 0.16
CA MET A 64 0.46 13.71 1.05
C MET A 64 -0.63 12.68 1.34
N LEU A 65 -0.44 11.48 0.78
CA LEU A 65 -1.29 10.32 1.03
C LEU A 65 -1.03 9.75 2.43
N ALA A 66 0.24 9.59 2.77
CA ALA A 66 0.66 9.04 4.05
C ALA A 66 1.97 9.65 4.53
N GLN A 67 2.14 9.68 5.84
CA GLN A 67 3.39 9.97 6.52
C GLN A 67 3.57 8.94 7.63
N ILE A 68 4.75 8.35 7.70
CA ILE A 68 5.12 7.36 8.71
C ILE A 68 6.35 7.90 9.45
N ASN A 69 6.17 8.17 10.73
CA ASN A 69 7.30 8.40 11.63
C ASN A 69 7.84 7.04 12.05
N CYS A 70 9.05 6.73 11.60
CA CYS A 70 9.69 5.45 11.85
C CYS A 70 9.86 5.15 13.35
N GLU A 71 9.96 6.18 14.20
CA GLU A 71 10.11 6.02 15.65
C GLU A 71 8.77 5.70 16.36
N GLN A 72 7.64 5.81 15.65
CA GLN A 72 6.31 5.44 16.16
C GLN A 72 5.91 4.01 15.79
N LEU A 73 6.68 3.34 14.93
CA LEU A 73 6.43 1.94 14.60
C LEU A 73 6.82 1.03 15.78
N PRO A 74 6.12 -0.11 15.98
CA PRO A 74 6.62 -1.14 16.87
C PRO A 74 7.98 -1.66 16.40
N GLU A 75 8.73 -2.32 17.28
CA GLU A 75 10.00 -2.93 16.88
C GLU A 75 9.79 -3.90 15.70
N ASN A 76 10.50 -3.65 14.60
CA ASN A 76 10.36 -4.42 13.36
C ASN A 76 11.66 -4.39 12.53
N ASN A 77 11.80 -5.29 11.55
CA ASN A 77 12.94 -5.29 10.61
C ASN A 77 12.56 -4.84 9.19
N ILE A 78 11.41 -4.16 9.06
CA ILE A 78 10.84 -3.77 7.76
C ILE A 78 11.26 -2.34 7.42
N TYR A 79 11.12 -1.41 8.35
CA TYR A 79 11.35 0.02 8.12
C TYR A 79 12.67 0.51 8.74
N PRO A 80 13.18 1.67 8.29
CA PRO A 80 14.22 2.40 9.02
C PRO A 80 13.82 2.61 10.48
N LYS A 81 14.80 2.65 11.40
CA LYS A 81 14.53 2.84 12.84
C LYS A 81 14.21 4.28 13.22
N LYS A 82 14.54 5.24 12.34
CA LYS A 82 14.38 6.68 12.54
C LYS A 82 14.05 7.36 11.23
N GLY A 83 13.59 8.59 11.32
CA GLY A 83 13.25 9.41 10.16
C GLY A 83 11.75 9.42 9.86
N LEU A 84 11.40 10.23 8.86
CA LEU A 84 10.03 10.47 8.43
C LEU A 84 9.91 10.06 6.97
N LEU A 85 9.08 9.06 6.69
CA LEU A 85 8.80 8.60 5.35
C LEU A 85 7.44 9.16 4.90
N GLN A 86 7.39 9.79 3.74
CA GLN A 86 6.16 10.37 3.20
C GLN A 86 5.85 9.83 1.81
N PHE A 87 4.57 9.62 1.55
CA PHE A 87 4.01 9.13 0.28
C PHE A 87 3.14 10.22 -0.31
N TRP A 88 3.43 10.61 -1.54
CA TRP A 88 2.79 11.72 -2.23
C TRP A 88 2.21 11.25 -3.55
N ILE A 89 1.01 11.72 -3.88
CA ILE A 89 0.33 11.43 -5.14
C ILE A 89 -0.26 12.71 -5.76
N ALA A 90 -0.39 12.72 -7.09
CA ALA A 90 -1.06 13.78 -7.82
C ALA A 90 -2.58 13.63 -7.70
N LYS A 91 -3.27 14.77 -7.80
CA LYS A 91 -4.71 14.83 -8.03
C LYS A 91 -4.96 14.74 -9.54
N ASP A 92 -4.97 13.53 -10.07
CA ASP A 92 -5.24 13.22 -11.47
C ASP A 92 -6.17 11.99 -11.58
N ASP A 93 -6.56 11.64 -12.81
CA ASP A 93 -7.48 10.52 -13.10
C ASP A 93 -6.95 9.14 -12.65
N TYR A 94 -5.67 9.05 -12.31
CA TYR A 94 -5.00 7.81 -11.91
C TYR A 94 -4.44 7.88 -10.49
N PHE A 95 -4.83 8.89 -9.69
CA PHE A 95 -4.32 9.09 -8.34
C PHE A 95 -2.78 9.03 -8.26
N GLY A 96 -2.11 9.62 -9.25
CA GLY A 96 -0.66 9.65 -9.40
C GLY A 96 -0.01 8.37 -9.93
N ALA A 97 -0.77 7.36 -10.33
CA ALA A 97 -0.24 6.12 -10.89
C ALA A 97 0.12 6.28 -12.37
N ASP A 98 1.14 5.54 -12.79
CA ASP A 98 1.47 5.33 -14.20
C ASP A 98 1.59 3.83 -14.44
N PHE A 99 0.54 3.24 -15.03
CA PHE A 99 0.48 1.80 -15.27
C PHE A 99 1.46 1.29 -16.33
N LYS A 100 2.18 2.18 -17.02
CA LYS A 100 3.26 1.82 -17.95
C LYS A 100 4.64 1.93 -17.31
N ASN A 101 4.78 2.80 -16.31
CA ASN A 101 6.01 2.99 -15.54
C ASN A 101 5.69 3.09 -14.05
N LEU A 102 5.54 1.95 -13.40
CA LEU A 102 5.09 1.85 -12.00
C LEU A 102 6.06 2.53 -11.00
N CYS A 103 7.32 2.77 -11.38
CA CYS A 103 8.34 3.39 -10.53
C CYS A 103 8.59 4.88 -10.81
N GLN A 104 7.76 5.54 -11.63
CA GLN A 104 7.92 6.96 -11.93
C GLN A 104 7.84 7.85 -10.68
N ASN A 105 8.56 8.98 -10.70
CA ASN A 105 8.55 9.98 -9.62
C ASN A 105 8.06 11.38 -10.03
N ASN A 106 7.24 11.43 -11.08
CA ASN A 106 6.58 12.63 -11.58
C ASN A 106 5.29 12.91 -10.78
N THR A 107 4.30 12.02 -10.89
CA THR A 107 2.96 12.19 -10.28
C THR A 107 2.79 11.41 -8.98
N LYS A 108 3.77 10.58 -8.61
CA LYS A 108 3.92 9.99 -7.27
C LYS A 108 5.33 10.28 -6.76
N LYS A 109 5.53 10.43 -5.45
CA LYS A 109 6.86 10.52 -4.83
C LYS A 109 6.88 9.84 -3.47
N VAL A 110 7.98 9.18 -3.14
CA VAL A 110 8.27 8.74 -1.76
C VAL A 110 9.48 9.53 -1.27
N LEU A 111 9.33 10.27 -0.18
CA LEU A 111 10.37 11.14 0.37
C LEU A 111 10.73 10.66 1.77
N TYR A 112 12.03 10.52 2.03
CA TYR A 112 12.55 10.14 3.33
C TYR A 112 13.40 11.25 3.93
N PHE A 113 13.07 11.63 5.16
CA PHE A 113 13.83 12.60 5.96
C PHE A 113 14.50 11.83 7.11
N PRO A 114 15.79 11.48 7.01
CA PRO A 114 16.47 10.72 8.07
C PRO A 114 16.52 11.50 9.39
N GLU A 115 16.56 12.84 9.30
CA GLU A 115 16.44 13.76 10.42
C GLU A 115 15.38 14.81 10.08
N PHE A 116 14.51 15.12 11.04
CA PHE A 116 13.43 16.09 10.89
C PHE A 116 13.26 16.84 12.22
N SER A 117 13.55 18.14 12.22
CA SER A 117 13.49 18.98 13.42
C SER A 117 12.72 20.27 13.13
N ASP A 118 13.35 21.19 12.41
CA ASP A 118 12.72 22.42 11.95
C ASP A 118 11.75 22.14 10.79
N ASN A 119 10.59 22.80 10.81
CA ASN A 119 9.60 22.78 9.73
C ASN A 119 9.29 24.20 9.24
N LEU A 120 8.62 24.28 8.09
CA LEU A 120 7.94 25.51 7.73
C LEU A 120 6.86 25.85 8.78
N PRO A 121 6.61 27.15 9.05
CA PRO A 121 5.52 27.57 9.92
C PRO A 121 4.19 26.95 9.47
N VAL A 122 3.40 26.44 10.43
CA VAL A 122 2.11 25.78 10.17
C VAL A 122 1.21 26.62 9.27
N GLU A 123 1.11 27.93 9.51
CA GLU A 123 0.32 28.86 8.70
C GLU A 123 0.79 28.94 7.23
N GLN A 124 2.10 28.80 6.99
CA GLN A 124 2.64 28.77 5.64
C GLN A 124 2.29 27.45 4.94
N ILE A 125 2.42 26.32 5.63
CA ILE A 125 2.02 25.00 5.12
C ILE A 125 0.53 25.01 4.77
N LYS A 126 -0.31 25.47 5.71
CA LYS A 126 -1.76 25.59 5.54
C LYS A 126 -2.11 26.41 4.31
N LYS A 127 -1.52 27.59 4.13
CA LYS A 127 -1.76 28.44 2.95
C LYS A 127 -1.36 27.76 1.63
N LEU A 128 -0.24 27.03 1.61
CA LEU A 128 0.21 26.29 0.43
C LEU A 128 -0.76 25.15 0.09
N TYR A 129 -1.18 24.39 1.10
CA TYR A 129 -2.06 23.23 0.94
C TYR A 129 -3.49 23.64 0.61
N GLU A 130 -4.06 24.65 1.27
CA GLU A 130 -5.38 25.23 0.93
C GLU A 130 -5.42 25.70 -0.52
N LYS A 131 -4.37 26.40 -0.98
CA LYS A 131 -4.27 26.81 -2.39
C LYS A 131 -4.27 25.60 -3.34
N ALA A 132 -3.56 24.53 -2.99
CA ALA A 132 -3.53 23.30 -3.79
C ALA A 132 -4.90 22.61 -3.82
N ILE A 133 -5.57 22.48 -2.66
CA ILE A 133 -6.88 21.86 -2.53
C ILE A 133 -7.94 22.62 -3.34
N LEU A 134 -7.91 23.95 -3.31
CA LEU A 134 -8.85 24.81 -4.06
C LEU A 134 -8.61 24.78 -5.58
N SER A 135 -7.47 24.24 -6.05
CA SER A 135 -7.24 24.08 -7.48
C SER A 135 -8.13 22.96 -8.03
N LYS A 136 -8.98 23.31 -9.00
CA LYS A 136 -9.84 22.35 -9.68
C LYS A 136 -9.05 21.65 -10.77
N GLU A 137 -9.14 20.33 -10.79
CA GLU A 137 -8.65 19.49 -11.88
C GLU A 137 -9.86 18.85 -12.53
N ILE A 138 -9.94 18.96 -13.86
CA ILE A 138 -11.11 18.52 -14.63
C ILE A 138 -10.68 17.37 -15.53
N GLY A 139 -11.26 16.20 -15.29
CA GLY A 139 -11.11 15.01 -16.12
C GLY A 139 -12.17 14.97 -17.22
N LYS A 140 -11.98 14.09 -18.20
CA LYS A 140 -12.96 13.80 -19.25
C LYS A 140 -13.14 12.31 -19.37
N ASN A 141 -14.39 11.85 -19.23
CA ASN A 141 -14.69 10.43 -19.42
C ASN A 141 -14.70 10.05 -20.91
N PHE A 142 -14.87 8.76 -21.21
CA PHE A 142 -14.82 8.23 -22.57
C PHE A 142 -15.85 8.83 -23.55
N ILE A 143 -16.93 9.43 -23.05
CA ILE A 143 -17.95 10.11 -23.86
C ILE A 143 -17.73 11.63 -23.93
N GLY A 144 -16.62 12.13 -23.38
CA GLY A 144 -16.23 13.54 -23.41
C GLY A 144 -16.90 14.41 -22.35
N GLN A 145 -17.62 13.82 -21.39
CA GLN A 145 -18.23 14.56 -20.29
C GLN A 145 -17.17 14.90 -19.24
N GLU A 146 -17.15 16.17 -18.84
CA GLU A 146 -16.27 16.70 -17.82
C GLU A 146 -16.74 16.34 -16.41
N TYR A 147 -15.79 16.05 -15.52
CA TYR A 147 -16.02 15.86 -14.10
C TYR A 147 -14.86 16.47 -13.30
N GLU A 148 -15.11 16.83 -12.05
CA GLU A 148 -14.07 17.29 -11.14
C GLU A 148 -13.34 16.08 -10.56
N ILE A 149 -12.02 16.07 -10.68
CA ILE A 149 -11.16 15.00 -10.14
C ILE A 149 -11.03 15.21 -8.63
N GLU A 150 -11.30 14.16 -7.88
CA GLU A 150 -11.13 14.10 -6.43
C GLU A 150 -9.93 13.22 -6.06
N LEU A 151 -9.39 13.40 -4.85
CA LEU A 151 -8.37 12.51 -4.31
C LEU A 151 -9.04 11.26 -3.73
N PRO A 152 -8.29 10.15 -3.55
CA PRO A 152 -8.84 8.94 -2.92
C PRO A 152 -9.08 9.10 -1.41
N PHE A 153 -8.86 10.29 -0.84
CA PHE A 153 -9.06 10.64 0.57
C PHE A 153 -9.36 12.14 0.69
N ASP A 154 -9.90 12.58 1.82
CA ASP A 154 -10.03 14.02 2.13
C ASP A 154 -8.69 14.58 2.62
N PRO A 155 -8.02 15.46 1.85
CA PRO A 155 -6.71 16.00 2.24
C PRO A 155 -6.75 16.94 3.45
N ASN A 156 -7.93 17.38 3.88
CA ASN A 156 -8.09 18.24 5.07
C ASN A 156 -8.20 17.43 6.37
N LYS A 157 -8.53 16.14 6.28
CA LYS A 157 -8.66 15.26 7.45
C LYS A 157 -7.36 14.52 7.70
N SER A 158 -6.99 14.40 8.97
CA SER A 158 -5.86 13.57 9.38
C SER A 158 -6.38 12.29 10.04
N LEU A 159 -5.95 11.14 9.54
CA LEU A 159 -6.25 9.85 10.13
C LEU A 159 -5.01 9.37 10.89
N ALA A 160 -5.12 9.26 12.21
CA ALA A 160 -4.07 8.71 13.05
C ALA A 160 -3.86 7.22 12.75
N LEU A 161 -2.60 6.79 12.72
CA LEU A 161 -2.24 5.41 12.46
C LEU A 161 -1.93 4.68 13.76
N ASN A 162 -2.75 3.69 14.09
CA ASN A 162 -2.54 2.80 15.22
C ASN A 162 -1.88 1.52 14.73
N PHE A 163 -0.62 1.30 15.12
CA PHE A 163 0.19 0.19 14.66
C PHE A 163 0.08 -1.04 15.57
N GLU A 164 -0.05 -2.21 14.96
CA GLU A 164 -0.04 -3.50 15.65
C GLU A 164 0.94 -4.46 14.94
N SER A 165 1.99 -4.86 15.66
CA SER A 165 2.97 -5.83 15.14
C SER A 165 2.37 -7.23 15.11
N THR A 166 2.45 -7.90 13.98
CA THR A 166 1.87 -9.22 13.76
C THR A 166 2.64 -9.97 12.67
N HIS A 167 2.13 -11.14 12.28
CA HIS A 167 2.64 -11.93 11.16
C HIS A 167 1.51 -12.23 10.20
N GLU A 168 1.85 -12.39 8.92
CA GLU A 168 0.93 -12.80 7.88
C GLU A 168 1.55 -13.91 7.03
N SER A 169 0.74 -14.86 6.61
CA SER A 169 1.14 -15.89 5.65
C SER A 169 0.82 -15.45 4.22
N ILE A 170 1.33 -16.19 3.23
CA ILE A 170 1.15 -15.80 1.82
C ILE A 170 -0.31 -15.53 1.47
N SER A 171 -0.55 -14.40 0.80
CA SER A 171 -1.87 -14.06 0.30
C SER A 171 -2.16 -14.79 -1.01
N LEU A 172 -3.44 -15.02 -1.29
CA LEU A 172 -3.91 -15.54 -2.58
C LEU A 172 -3.49 -14.67 -3.78
N GLN A 173 -3.22 -13.39 -3.52
CA GLN A 173 -2.92 -12.37 -4.54
C GLN A 173 -1.42 -12.17 -4.77
N ASP A 174 -0.53 -12.76 -3.95
CA ASP A 174 0.91 -12.63 -4.20
C ASP A 174 1.32 -13.45 -5.43
N ILE A 175 2.15 -12.85 -6.29
CA ILE A 175 2.69 -13.51 -7.49
C ILE A 175 3.31 -14.90 -7.24
N ASN A 176 3.85 -15.15 -6.05
CA ASN A 176 4.48 -16.44 -5.73
C ASN A 176 3.48 -17.50 -5.26
N PHE A 177 2.23 -17.13 -4.96
CA PHE A 177 1.25 -18.02 -4.36
C PHE A 177 1.03 -19.28 -5.19
N ASN A 178 0.68 -19.11 -6.47
CA ASN A 178 0.36 -20.23 -7.35
C ASN A 178 1.55 -21.20 -7.50
N LYS A 179 2.78 -20.67 -7.61
CA LYS A 179 3.98 -21.51 -7.67
C LYS A 179 4.15 -22.33 -6.40
N LEU A 180 4.12 -21.67 -5.23
CA LEU A 180 4.35 -22.31 -3.94
C LEU A 180 3.30 -23.37 -3.62
N ILE A 181 2.02 -23.09 -3.86
CA ILE A 181 0.96 -24.07 -3.59
C ILE A 181 1.03 -25.26 -4.55
N VAL A 182 1.39 -25.05 -5.83
CA VAL A 182 1.55 -26.14 -6.80
C VAL A 182 2.72 -27.04 -6.43
N GLU A 183 3.87 -26.48 -6.05
CA GLU A 183 5.03 -27.23 -5.57
C GLU A 183 4.65 -28.07 -4.35
N LYS A 184 4.06 -27.43 -3.33
CA LYS A 184 3.69 -28.11 -2.09
C LYS A 184 2.61 -29.18 -2.29
N TRP A 185 1.61 -28.91 -3.14
CA TRP A 185 0.59 -29.89 -3.53
C TRP A 185 1.24 -31.10 -4.21
N ASN A 186 2.12 -30.84 -5.17
CA ASN A 186 2.80 -31.88 -5.95
C ASN A 186 3.84 -32.65 -5.13
N GLU A 187 4.34 -32.13 -4.02
CA GLU A 187 5.12 -32.92 -3.06
C GLU A 187 4.24 -33.81 -2.19
N THR A 188 3.07 -33.29 -1.79
CA THR A 188 2.19 -33.93 -0.80
C THR A 188 1.29 -35.02 -1.40
N PHE A 189 0.76 -34.80 -2.62
CA PHE A 189 -0.25 -35.65 -3.22
C PHE A 189 0.22 -36.37 -4.49
N PRO A 190 -0.27 -37.59 -4.75
CA PRO A 190 0.05 -38.31 -5.98
C PRO A 190 -0.62 -37.70 -7.22
N ASN A 191 -1.78 -37.05 -7.06
CA ASN A 191 -2.51 -36.42 -8.16
C ASN A 191 -2.00 -35.01 -8.40
N LYS A 192 -1.10 -34.85 -9.37
CA LYS A 192 -0.39 -33.59 -9.61
C LYS A 192 -1.31 -32.54 -10.24
N ILE A 193 -1.08 -31.28 -9.91
CA ILE A 193 -1.73 -30.13 -10.51
C ILE A 193 -0.71 -29.25 -11.24
N SER A 194 -1.16 -28.53 -12.25
CA SER A 194 -0.38 -27.50 -12.95
C SER A 194 -0.70 -26.08 -12.47
N GLY A 195 -1.78 -25.90 -11.72
CA GLY A 195 -2.22 -24.60 -11.23
C GLY A 195 -3.31 -24.73 -10.17
N PHE A 196 -3.32 -23.78 -9.23
CA PHE A 196 -4.27 -23.72 -8.13
C PHE A 196 -5.71 -23.53 -8.62
N TRP A 197 -5.91 -22.63 -9.58
CA TRP A 197 -7.22 -22.24 -10.09
C TRP A 197 -7.93 -23.34 -10.90
N GLY A 198 -7.22 -24.41 -11.27
CA GLY A 198 -7.79 -25.59 -11.93
C GLY A 198 -8.41 -26.62 -10.97
N LEU A 199 -8.31 -26.40 -9.66
CA LEU A 199 -8.89 -27.27 -8.65
C LEU A 199 -10.43 -27.18 -8.62
N SER A 200 -11.08 -28.23 -8.11
CA SER A 200 -12.55 -28.24 -7.99
C SER A 200 -13.03 -27.20 -6.97
N LYS A 201 -14.27 -26.73 -7.13
CA LYS A 201 -14.87 -25.72 -6.23
C LYS A 201 -14.87 -26.18 -4.76
N GLU A 202 -15.07 -27.46 -4.52
CA GLU A 202 -15.05 -28.07 -3.19
C GLU A 202 -13.67 -27.92 -2.54
N ILE A 203 -12.60 -28.18 -3.29
CA ILE A 203 -11.22 -28.03 -2.82
C ILE A 203 -10.89 -26.55 -2.58
N LEU A 204 -11.20 -25.67 -3.54
CA LEU A 204 -10.97 -24.24 -3.41
C LEU A 204 -11.67 -23.64 -2.19
N SER A 205 -12.89 -24.12 -1.87
CA SER A 205 -13.65 -23.67 -0.70
C SER A 205 -12.96 -23.96 0.64
N ILE A 206 -12.09 -24.97 0.70
CA ILE A 206 -11.29 -25.26 1.90
C ILE A 206 -10.17 -24.23 2.01
N PHE A 207 -9.44 -23.97 0.92
CA PHE A 207 -8.38 -22.98 0.88
C PHE A 207 -8.87 -21.57 1.26
N TYR A 208 -10.01 -21.12 0.73
CA TYR A 208 -10.55 -19.78 1.02
C TYR A 208 -10.92 -19.56 2.50
N LYS A 209 -11.09 -20.62 3.29
CA LYS A 209 -11.35 -20.49 4.73
C LYS A 209 -10.10 -20.19 5.55
N PHE A 210 -8.92 -20.57 5.04
CA PHE A 210 -7.68 -20.62 5.81
C PHE A 210 -6.54 -19.78 5.22
N LEU A 211 -6.68 -19.29 3.99
CA LEU A 211 -5.71 -18.40 3.37
C LEU A 211 -6.05 -16.93 3.61
N SER A 212 -5.01 -16.11 3.79
CA SER A 212 -5.16 -14.66 3.81
C SER A 212 -5.50 -14.16 2.40
N THR A 213 -6.38 -13.16 2.32
CA THR A 213 -6.56 -12.37 1.09
C THR A 213 -5.51 -11.26 0.97
N GLY A 214 -4.78 -10.96 2.06
CA GLY A 214 -3.92 -9.79 2.14
C GLY A 214 -4.66 -8.52 2.54
N PHE A 215 -5.97 -8.56 2.78
CA PHE A 215 -6.76 -7.34 2.98
C PHE A 215 -6.33 -6.46 4.17
N GLY A 216 -6.55 -5.16 4.03
CA GLY A 216 -6.44 -4.12 5.05
C GLY A 216 -5.13 -3.34 5.03
N HIS A 217 -5.12 -2.17 5.68
CA HIS A 217 -3.95 -1.29 5.72
C HIS A 217 -2.78 -1.92 6.48
N LYS A 218 -1.57 -1.83 5.91
CA LYS A 218 -0.39 -2.46 6.51
C LYS A 218 0.94 -2.01 5.93
N ILE A 219 2.00 -2.38 6.64
CA ILE A 219 3.41 -2.35 6.24
C ILE A 219 3.95 -3.79 6.29
N GLY A 220 4.68 -4.24 5.28
CA GLY A 220 5.19 -5.61 5.17
C GLY A 220 4.10 -6.65 4.92
N GLY A 221 4.38 -7.92 5.26
CA GLY A 221 3.48 -9.04 4.94
C GLY A 221 3.39 -9.35 3.44
N TYR A 222 2.19 -9.70 2.98
CA TYR A 222 1.88 -10.04 1.59
C TYR A 222 0.80 -9.15 1.02
N PRO A 223 0.84 -8.75 -0.26
CA PRO A 223 -0.10 -7.77 -0.77
C PRO A 223 -1.50 -8.32 -0.99
N ASP A 224 -2.46 -7.42 -0.97
CA ASP A 224 -3.78 -7.55 -1.58
C ASP A 224 -3.80 -6.84 -2.93
N PHE A 225 -4.63 -7.32 -3.84
CA PHE A 225 -4.93 -6.70 -5.12
C PHE A 225 -6.39 -6.94 -5.47
N ALA A 226 -7.06 -5.91 -5.99
CA ALA A 226 -8.39 -6.06 -6.58
C ALA A 226 -8.36 -6.79 -7.93
N GLN A 227 -7.21 -6.74 -8.61
CA GLN A 227 -6.94 -7.39 -9.89
C GLN A 227 -5.73 -8.33 -9.72
N GLU A 228 -4.87 -8.45 -10.73
CA GLU A 228 -3.64 -9.23 -10.66
C GLU A 228 -2.48 -8.43 -10.05
N ASP A 229 -1.52 -9.14 -9.45
CA ASP A 229 -0.25 -8.56 -8.99
C ASP A 229 0.52 -8.00 -10.21
N PRO A 230 0.86 -6.70 -10.23
CA PRO A 230 1.52 -6.09 -11.38
C PRO A 230 3.02 -6.42 -11.47
N ARG A 231 3.58 -7.08 -10.46
CA ARG A 231 4.99 -7.48 -10.43
C ARG A 231 5.21 -8.69 -11.32
N GLU A 232 6.45 -8.89 -11.73
CA GLU A 232 6.91 -10.15 -12.32
C GLU A 232 7.63 -11.03 -11.28
N VAL A 233 7.80 -12.33 -11.58
CA VAL A 233 8.39 -13.29 -10.61
C VAL A 233 9.79 -12.87 -10.17
N ASP A 234 10.58 -12.27 -11.05
CA ASP A 234 11.94 -11.78 -10.80
C ASP A 234 12.02 -10.27 -10.49
N ASP A 235 10.87 -9.60 -10.32
CA ASP A 235 10.81 -8.16 -10.04
C ASP A 235 11.59 -7.80 -8.76
N PRO A 236 12.46 -6.78 -8.74
CA PRO A 236 13.24 -6.45 -7.56
C PRO A 236 12.42 -5.91 -6.38
N HIS A 237 11.21 -5.39 -6.59
CA HIS A 237 10.36 -4.75 -5.57
C HIS A 237 9.62 -5.77 -4.69
N LYS A 238 10.39 -6.45 -3.84
CA LYS A 238 9.90 -7.57 -3.02
C LYS A 238 9.23 -7.17 -1.71
N ILE A 239 9.49 -5.97 -1.19
CA ILE A 239 9.00 -5.53 0.12
C ILE A 239 7.77 -4.65 -0.07
N LEU A 240 6.63 -5.05 0.52
CA LEU A 240 5.44 -4.21 0.61
C LEU A 240 5.73 -3.08 1.60
N LEU A 241 6.05 -1.91 1.06
CA LEU A 241 6.39 -0.74 1.85
C LEU A 241 5.13 -0.21 2.54
N LEU A 242 4.05 0.01 1.79
CA LEU A 242 2.76 0.45 2.35
C LEU A 242 1.60 -0.11 1.52
N GLN A 243 0.54 -0.55 2.18
CA GLN A 243 -0.75 -0.88 1.57
C GLN A 243 -1.87 -0.07 2.22
N ILE A 244 -2.74 0.49 1.37
CA ILE A 244 -3.94 1.24 1.78
C ILE A 244 -5.13 0.69 1.02
N ASN A 245 -6.04 0.02 1.71
CA ASN A 245 -7.29 -0.47 1.12
C ASN A 245 -8.35 0.64 1.12
N SER A 246 -9.37 0.53 0.27
CA SER A 246 -10.57 1.33 0.46
C SER A 246 -11.20 1.05 1.83
N GLU A 247 -11.60 2.09 2.55
CA GLU A 247 -12.27 2.01 3.85
C GLU A 247 -13.28 3.14 3.98
N TYR A 248 -14.50 2.80 4.40
CA TYR A 248 -15.61 3.73 4.52
C TYR A 248 -16.30 3.55 5.87
N ASN A 249 -16.49 4.65 6.58
CA ASN A 249 -17.33 4.71 7.79
C ASN A 249 -17.94 6.12 7.92
N ASP A 250 -18.64 6.36 9.03
CA ASP A 250 -19.32 7.64 9.26
C ASP A 250 -18.35 8.83 9.46
N ASP A 251 -17.09 8.57 9.83
CA ASP A 251 -16.09 9.59 10.14
C ASP A 251 -15.21 9.96 8.94
N PHE A 252 -14.82 8.95 8.14
CA PHE A 252 -13.92 9.12 7.00
C PHE A 252 -14.19 8.13 5.86
N SER A 253 -13.63 8.47 4.69
CA SER A 253 -13.66 7.65 3.48
C SER A 253 -12.27 7.70 2.83
N ILE A 254 -11.75 6.52 2.52
CA ILE A 254 -10.63 6.30 1.59
C ILE A 254 -11.19 5.45 0.45
N SER A 255 -11.15 5.96 -0.77
CA SER A 255 -11.72 5.30 -1.95
C SER A 255 -10.69 5.16 -3.06
N TRP A 256 -10.27 3.92 -3.28
CA TRP A 256 -9.61 3.47 -4.51
C TRP A 256 -10.64 2.83 -5.44
N VAL A 257 -11.88 3.35 -5.47
CA VAL A 257 -13.02 2.74 -6.18
C VAL A 257 -13.23 1.28 -5.72
N ASP A 258 -13.39 1.07 -4.41
CA ASP A 258 -13.46 -0.28 -3.80
C ASP A 258 -12.21 -1.16 -4.05
N GLY A 259 -11.08 -0.49 -4.30
CA GLY A 259 -9.79 -1.11 -4.55
C GLY A 259 -8.77 -1.07 -3.41
N VAL A 260 -7.51 -1.14 -3.80
CA VAL A 260 -6.33 -1.09 -2.93
C VAL A 260 -5.17 -0.44 -3.65
N ALA A 261 -4.39 0.35 -2.90
CA ALA A 261 -3.10 0.89 -3.32
C ALA A 261 -1.94 0.22 -2.60
N ASN A 262 -0.84 0.00 -3.32
CA ASN A 262 0.35 -0.68 -2.84
C ASN A 262 1.60 0.10 -3.28
N PHE A 263 2.54 0.21 -2.35
CA PHE A 263 3.90 0.70 -2.61
C PHE A 263 4.88 -0.42 -2.35
N PHE A 264 5.78 -0.71 -3.29
CA PHE A 264 6.81 -1.73 -3.13
C PHE A 264 8.20 -1.15 -3.35
N ILE A 265 9.18 -1.72 -2.64
CA ILE A 265 10.58 -1.32 -2.71
C ILE A 265 11.47 -2.56 -2.78
N SER A 266 12.66 -2.41 -3.39
CA SER A 266 13.67 -3.45 -3.35
C SER A 266 14.29 -3.56 -1.94
N PRO A 267 14.70 -4.77 -1.49
CA PRO A 267 15.44 -4.91 -0.24
C PRO A 267 16.76 -4.11 -0.22
N GLU A 268 17.40 -3.94 -1.38
CA GLU A 268 18.66 -3.21 -1.52
C GLU A 268 18.47 -1.71 -1.29
N ASP A 269 17.47 -1.10 -1.91
CA ASP A 269 17.19 0.32 -1.79
C ASP A 269 16.69 0.67 -0.40
N LEU A 270 15.83 -0.19 0.19
CA LEU A 270 15.37 -0.02 1.55
C LEU A 270 16.52 -0.07 2.57
N ALA A 271 17.47 -1.01 2.40
CA ALA A 271 18.65 -1.09 3.26
C ALA A 271 19.55 0.15 3.16
N LYS A 272 19.56 0.82 2.00
CA LYS A 272 20.29 2.09 1.77
C LYS A 272 19.45 3.34 2.06
N CYS A 273 18.19 3.18 2.47
CA CYS A 273 17.22 4.28 2.61
C CYS A 273 17.08 5.13 1.33
N GLN A 274 17.12 4.48 0.17
CA GLN A 274 16.90 5.07 -1.15
C GLN A 274 15.45 4.80 -1.56
N PHE A 275 14.67 5.83 -1.89
CA PHE A 275 13.21 5.73 -2.11
C PHE A 275 12.78 6.26 -3.49
N ASP A 276 13.77 6.43 -4.36
CA ASP A 276 13.68 6.94 -5.71
C ASP A 276 13.32 5.84 -6.73
N ASP A 277 13.37 4.56 -6.35
CA ASP A 277 12.84 3.43 -7.14
C ASP A 277 11.77 2.67 -6.33
N VAL A 278 10.66 3.36 -6.04
CA VAL A 278 9.50 2.77 -5.35
C VAL A 278 8.37 2.60 -6.34
N MET A 279 8.00 1.34 -6.57
CA MET A 279 6.84 0.94 -7.35
C MET A 279 5.56 1.40 -6.64
N TYR A 280 4.65 2.00 -7.40
CA TYR A 280 3.32 2.37 -6.96
C TYR A 280 2.28 1.78 -7.92
N TYR A 281 1.31 1.09 -7.35
CA TYR A 281 0.16 0.56 -8.07
C TYR A 281 -1.10 0.76 -7.23
N TRP A 282 -2.23 0.95 -7.91
CA TRP A 282 -3.53 0.72 -7.30
C TRP A 282 -4.45 0.08 -8.33
N GLY A 283 -5.43 -0.69 -7.86
CA GLY A 283 -6.43 -1.30 -8.71
C GLY A 283 -7.77 -1.39 -8.01
N CYS A 284 -8.84 -1.37 -8.79
CA CYS A 284 -10.22 -1.50 -8.35
C CYS A 284 -10.91 -2.70 -9.00
N THR A 285 -12.03 -3.13 -8.41
CA THR A 285 -12.91 -4.19 -8.92
C THR A 285 -13.90 -3.68 -9.95
#